data_AF-A0A0D7W2Y7-F1
#
_entry.id   AF-A0A0D7W2Y7-F1
#
_cell.length_a   1.000
_cell.length_b   1.000
_cell.length_c   1.000
_cell.angle_alpha   90.00
_cell.angle_beta   90.00
_cell.angle_gamma   90.00
#
_symmetry.space_group_name_H-M   'P 1'
#
loop_
_entity.id
_entity.type
_entity.pdbx_description
1 polymer ?
#
loop_
_entity_poly.entity_id
_entity_poly.type
_entity_poly.pdbx_seq_one_letter_code
_entity_poly.pdbx_strand_id
1 'polypeptide(L)'
;MGGEGSMAAANNSLKNNRKLLAKRKDKKVLSGSYSGAEMKSFPKSTPELLEKIKQQTLRENTNYKRKLVYITLVLMMLLALFVYYILV
;
A
#
# COMPACT_ATOMS: atom_id res chain seq x y z
N MET A 1 4.86 19.93 1.27
CA MET A 1 4.47 19.42 2.62
C MET A 1 3.03 18.87 2.66
N GLY A 2 2.63 17.97 1.73
CA GLY A 2 1.28 17.35 1.75
C GLY A 2 1.27 15.82 1.77
N GLY A 3 2.37 15.18 1.34
CA GLY A 3 2.48 13.72 1.25
C GLY A 3 3.08 13.04 2.49
N GLU A 4 3.89 13.76 3.27
CA GLU A 4 4.65 13.15 4.37
C GLU A 4 3.75 12.72 5.54
N GLY A 5 2.75 13.54 5.89
CA GLY A 5 1.78 13.22 6.95
C GLY A 5 0.82 12.08 6.57
N SER A 6 0.37 12.04 5.32
CA SER A 6 -0.52 10.98 4.82
C SER A 6 0.21 9.64 4.68
N MET A 7 1.48 9.65 4.23
CA MET A 7 2.33 8.46 4.24
C MET A 7 2.64 7.97 5.67
N ALA A 8 2.90 8.88 6.61
CA ALA A 8 3.13 8.52 8.01
C ALA A 8 1.88 7.89 8.65
N ALA A 9 0.69 8.43 8.40
CA ALA A 9 -0.58 7.88 8.87
C ALA A 9 -0.88 6.48 8.30
N ALA A 10 -0.61 6.27 7.01
CA ALA A 10 -0.74 4.96 6.37
C ALA A 10 0.23 3.94 7.00
N ASN A 11 1.49 4.34 7.22
CA ASN A 11 2.50 3.47 7.83
C ASN A 11 2.13 3.09 9.28
N ASN A 12 1.62 4.04 10.06
CA ASN A 12 1.12 3.78 11.42
C ASN A 12 -0.09 2.85 11.42
N SER A 13 -1.02 3.03 10.48
CA SER A 13 -2.19 2.14 10.32
C SER A 13 -1.77 0.70 9.97
N LEU A 14 -0.83 0.52 9.06
CA LEU A 14 -0.29 -0.81 8.71
C LEU A 14 0.40 -1.48 9.90
N LYS A 15 1.21 -0.73 10.67
CA LYS A 15 1.87 -1.24 11.88
C LYS A 15 0.85 -1.65 12.94
N ASN A 16 -0.19 -0.84 13.16
CA ASN A 16 -1.26 -1.15 14.10
C ASN A 16 -2.05 -2.39 13.69
N ASN A 17 -2.39 -2.53 12.40
CA ASN A 17 -3.08 -3.71 11.88
C ASN A 17 -2.26 -4.99 12.05
N ARG A 18 -0.94 -4.94 11.85
CA ARG A 18 -0.04 -6.08 12.12
C ARG A 18 -0.01 -6.45 13.62
N LYS A 19 0.04 -5.45 14.51
CA LYS A 19 -0.02 -5.68 15.96
C LYS A 19 -1.35 -6.33 16.38
N LEU A 20 -2.46 -5.96 15.77
CA LEU A 20 -3.77 -6.58 16.01
C LEU A 20 -3.83 -8.04 15.56
N LEU A 21 -3.21 -8.38 14.43
CA LEU A 21 -3.07 -9.79 13.98
C LEU A 21 -2.27 -10.64 14.98
N ALA A 22 -1.18 -10.10 15.53
CA ALA A 22 -0.38 -10.79 16.55
C ALA A 22 -1.20 -11.01 17.84
N LYS A 23 -1.88 -9.97 18.31
CA LYS A 23 -2.76 -10.04 19.51
C LYS A 23 -3.91 -11.04 19.36
N ARG A 24 -4.43 -11.28 18.14
CA ARG A 24 -5.45 -12.32 17.88
C ARG A 24 -4.88 -13.74 17.93
N LYS A 25 -3.59 -13.94 17.65
CA LYS A 25 -2.91 -15.23 17.77
C LYS A 25 -2.57 -15.54 19.23
N ASP A 26 -2.28 -14.51 20.02
CA ASP A 26 -2.08 -14.58 21.47
C ASP A 26 -3.43 -14.72 22.20
N LYS A 27 -4.13 -15.84 21.98
CA LYS A 27 -5.41 -16.22 22.61
C LYS A 27 -5.45 -16.21 24.15
N LYS A 28 -4.35 -15.84 24.82
CA LYS A 28 -4.18 -15.99 26.27
C LYS A 28 -4.24 -14.68 27.09
N VAL A 29 -4.18 -13.49 26.46
CA VAL A 29 -3.76 -12.30 27.23
C VAL A 29 -4.89 -11.44 27.79
N LEU A 30 -6.17 -11.65 27.44
CA LEU A 30 -7.28 -10.95 28.12
C LEU A 30 -8.47 -11.87 28.41
N SER A 31 -8.43 -12.50 29.59
CA SER A 31 -9.56 -12.83 30.48
C SER A 31 -10.85 -13.48 29.91
N GLY A 32 -11.17 -14.68 30.41
CA GLY A 32 -12.53 -14.96 30.90
C GLY A 32 -13.36 -15.98 30.13
N SER A 33 -13.73 -15.74 28.87
CA SER A 33 -14.42 -16.74 28.05
C SER A 33 -14.47 -16.31 26.58
N TYR A 34 -13.78 -17.07 25.72
CA TYR A 34 -13.92 -17.04 24.26
C TYR A 34 -14.33 -18.42 23.75
N SER A 35 -15.06 -19.20 24.56
CA SER A 35 -15.36 -20.61 24.29
C SER A 35 -16.27 -20.86 23.07
N GLY A 36 -16.88 -19.82 22.48
CA GLY A 36 -17.78 -19.96 21.34
C GLY A 36 -17.42 -19.14 20.08
N ALA A 37 -16.33 -18.38 20.08
CA ALA A 37 -15.96 -17.60 18.90
C ALA A 37 -15.15 -18.47 17.93
N GLU A 38 -15.86 -19.22 17.08
CA GLU A 38 -15.27 -19.87 15.92
C GLU A 38 -14.67 -18.79 15.01
N MET A 39 -13.34 -18.64 15.05
CA MET A 39 -12.68 -17.89 14.00
C MET A 39 -12.92 -18.65 12.70
N LYS A 40 -13.69 -18.05 11.78
CA LYS A 40 -13.84 -18.55 10.41
C LYS A 40 -12.48 -19.01 9.91
N SER A 41 -12.39 -20.27 9.48
CA SER A 41 -11.18 -20.82 8.89
C SER A 41 -10.83 -19.98 7.66
N PHE A 42 -9.80 -19.15 7.77
CA PHE A 42 -9.29 -18.46 6.61
C PHE A 42 -8.68 -19.52 5.68
N PRO A 43 -9.03 -19.54 4.38
CA PRO A 43 -8.38 -20.43 3.44
C PRO A 43 -6.88 -20.14 3.49
N LYS A 44 -6.08 -21.19 3.73
CA LYS A 44 -4.62 -21.05 3.69
C LYS A 44 -4.25 -20.61 2.27
N SER A 45 -3.47 -19.53 2.16
CA SER A 45 -3.02 -19.05 0.86
C SER A 45 -2.24 -20.16 0.17
N THR A 46 -2.70 -20.60 -1.01
CA THR A 46 -1.93 -21.52 -1.85
C THR A 46 -0.70 -20.80 -2.43
N PRO A 47 0.41 -21.51 -2.67
CA PRO A 47 1.62 -20.91 -3.24
C PRO A 47 1.34 -20.24 -4.60
N GLU A 48 0.46 -20.82 -5.41
CA GLU A 48 0.03 -20.25 -6.69
C GLU A 48 -0.72 -18.91 -6.53
N LEU A 49 -1.55 -18.78 -5.49
CA LEU A 49 -2.28 -17.54 -5.23
C LEU A 49 -1.32 -16.42 -4.80
N LEU A 50 -0.33 -16.75 -3.97
CA LEU A 50 0.73 -15.81 -3.56
C LEU A 50 1.55 -15.34 -4.76
N GLU A 51 1.87 -16.24 -5.68
CA GLU A 51 2.62 -15.90 -6.88
C GLU A 51 1.81 -14.99 -7.81
N LYS A 52 0.51 -15.27 -8.01
CA LYS A 52 -0.41 -14.40 -8.76
C LYS A 52 -0.47 -12.99 -8.16
N ILE A 53 -0.63 -12.86 -6.84
CA ILE A 53 -0.68 -11.56 -6.17
C ILE A 53 0.64 -10.80 -6.33
N LYS A 54 1.78 -11.50 -6.21
CA LYS A 54 3.11 -10.90 -6.41
C LYS A 54 3.27 -10.37 -7.82
N GLN A 55 2.89 -11.16 -8.83
CA GLN A 55 2.97 -10.76 -10.23
C GLN A 55 2.04 -9.56 -10.54
N GLN A 56 0.82 -9.56 -10.02
CA GLN A 56 -0.11 -8.43 -10.15
C GLN A 56 0.47 -7.16 -9.54
N THR A 57 0.99 -7.24 -8.31
CA THR A 57 1.60 -6.11 -7.61
C THR A 57 2.78 -5.52 -8.40
N LEU A 58 3.64 -6.38 -8.97
CA LEU A 58 4.76 -5.94 -9.79
C LEU A 58 4.30 -5.24 -11.07
N ARG A 59 3.28 -5.78 -11.75
CA ARG A 59 2.71 -5.20 -12.98
C ARG A 59 2.06 -3.85 -12.72
N GLU A 60 1.33 -3.69 -11.62
CA GLU A 60 0.72 -2.42 -11.26
C GLU A 60 1.78 -1.36 -10.94
N ASN A 61 2.84 -1.74 -10.22
CA ASN A 61 3.92 -0.82 -9.87
C ASN A 61 4.70 -0.33 -11.11
N THR A 62 4.96 -1.21 -12.09
CA THR A 62 5.63 -0.79 -13.33
C THR A 62 4.75 0.14 -14.16
N ASN A 63 3.44 -0.11 -14.24
CA ASN A 63 2.49 0.77 -14.92
C ASN A 63 2.38 2.14 -14.24
N TYR A 64 2.33 2.17 -12.91
CA TYR A 64 2.31 3.41 -12.13
C TYR A 64 3.57 4.25 -12.36
N LYS A 65 4.75 3.60 -12.32
CA LYS A 65 6.03 4.27 -12.61
C LYS A 65 6.08 4.85 -14.03
N ARG A 66 5.61 4.09 -15.03
CA ARG A 66 5.54 4.60 -16.42
C ARG A 66 4.64 5.83 -16.53
N LYS A 67 3.43 5.78 -15.94
CA LYS A 67 2.51 6.93 -15.92
C LYS A 67 3.16 8.15 -15.27
N LEU A 68 3.85 7.97 -14.14
CA LEU A 68 4.58 9.05 -13.49
C LEU A 68 5.64 9.66 -14.40
N VAL A 69 6.45 8.84 -15.06
CA VAL A 69 7.49 9.33 -16.00
C VAL A 69 6.87 10.17 -17.12
N TYR A 70 5.78 9.69 -17.74
CA TYR A 70 5.09 10.45 -18.80
C TYR A 70 4.56 11.80 -18.30
N ILE A 71 3.91 11.81 -17.13
CA ILE A 71 3.37 13.04 -16.54
C ILE A 71 4.50 14.04 -16.27
N THR A 72 5.60 13.58 -15.66
CA THR A 72 6.76 14.44 -15.36
C THR A 72 7.38 15.01 -16.64
N LEU A 73 7.47 14.22 -17.70
CA LEU A 73 8.04 14.65 -18.98
C LEU A 73 7.17 15.71 -19.66
N VAL A 74 5.85 15.51 -19.71
CA VAL A 74 4.89 16.50 -20.21
C VAL A 74 4.96 17.79 -19.40
N LEU A 75 5.04 17.68 -18.07
CA LEU A 75 5.14 18.85 -17.19
C LEU A 75 6.43 19.65 -17.44
N MET A 76 7.57 18.97 -17.62
CA MET A 76 8.82 19.64 -17.98
C MET A 76 8.75 20.33 -19.33
N MET A 77 8.12 19.71 -20.33
CA MET A 77 7.95 20.31 -21.66
C MET A 77 7.10 21.58 -21.59
N LEU A 78 5.99 21.54 -20.84
CA LEU A 78 5.13 22.72 -20.62
C LEU A 78 5.87 23.84 -19.90
N LEU A 79 6.66 23.52 -18.87
CA LEU A 79 7.49 24.50 -18.18
C LEU A 79 8.53 25.12 -19.10
N ALA A 80 9.20 24.33 -19.95
CA ALA A 80 10.17 24.83 -20.91
C ALA A 80 9.53 25.79 -21.93
N LEU A 81 8.36 25.45 -22.46
CA LEU A 81 7.59 26.32 -23.36
C LEU A 81 7.14 27.61 -22.66
N PHE A 82 6.70 27.51 -21.41
CA PHE A 82 6.29 28.67 -20.62
C PHE A 82 7.46 29.63 -20.38
N VAL A 83 8.64 29.11 -20.02
CA VAL A 83 9.85 29.92 -19.85
C VAL A 83 10.27 30.55 -21.19
N TYR A 84 10.24 29.79 -22.29
CA TYR A 84 10.54 30.31 -23.62
C TYR A 84 9.63 31.49 -24.00
N TYR A 85 8.32 31.37 -23.76
CA TYR A 85 7.35 32.43 -24.06
C TYR A 85 7.53 33.70 -23.20
N ILE A 86 8.05 33.57 -21.98
CA ILE A 86 8.32 34.74 -21.13
C ILE A 86 9.63 35.44 -21.53
N LEU A 87 10.59 34.67 -22.03
CA LEU A 87 11.95 35.14 -22.28
C LEU A 87 12.15 35.67 -23.71
N VAL A 88 11.32 35.23 -24.66
CA VAL A 88 11.26 35.69 -26.06
C VAL A 88 10.01 36.53 -26.27
#